data_AF-A0A973SUH6-F1
#
_entry.id   AF-A0A973SUH6-F1
#
_cell.length_a   1.000
_cell.length_b   1.000
_cell.length_c   1.000
_cell.angle_alpha   90.00
_cell.angle_beta   90.00
_cell.angle_gamma   90.00
#
_symmetry.space_group_name_H-M   'P 1'
#
loop_
_entity.id
_entity.type
_entity.pdbx_description
1 polymer ?
#
loop_
_entity_poly.entity_id
_entity_poly.type
_entity_poly.pdbx_seq_one_letter_code
_entity_poly.pdbx_strand_id
1 'polypeptide(L)'
;TEPAEVAELAAAANRLHARTAAAAYRALTGAGAVCRPPQAGFQLYPTLEAAGLDAVGLEERLTAALGRVVPGGHRFGDDPAEPRVRIDTGALHGRTERERRTALAAADPLAVPHVAAALRALTTAVGALTGPDAVSGSADAESRGGAR
;
A
#
# COMPACT_ATOMS: atom_id res chain seq x y z
N THR A 1 13.93 -28.50 -20.20
CA THR A 1 12.60 -28.27 -19.59
C THR A 1 12.79 -28.17 -18.10
N GLU A 2 12.04 -27.28 -17.45
CA GLU A 2 12.08 -27.10 -16.00
C GLU A 2 11.38 -28.27 -15.27
N PRO A 3 11.82 -28.67 -14.05
CA PRO A 3 11.13 -29.69 -13.25
C PRO A 3 9.70 -29.28 -12.88
N ALA A 4 8.80 -30.26 -12.76
CA ALA A 4 7.37 -30.03 -12.54
C ALA A 4 7.10 -29.26 -11.24
N GLU A 5 7.77 -29.63 -10.15
CA GLU A 5 7.63 -28.98 -8.85
C GLU A 5 8.06 -27.51 -8.88
N VAL A 6 9.05 -27.16 -9.71
CA VAL A 6 9.52 -25.78 -9.88
C VAL A 6 8.51 -24.98 -10.70
N ALA A 7 8.00 -25.56 -11.79
CA ALA A 7 6.96 -24.93 -12.62
C ALA A 7 5.67 -24.67 -11.83
N GLU A 8 5.25 -25.61 -10.98
CA GLU A 8 4.09 -25.46 -10.10
C GLU A 8 4.29 -24.35 -9.06
N LEU A 9 5.47 -24.29 -8.44
CA LEU A 9 5.83 -23.24 -7.50
C LEU A 9 5.83 -21.86 -8.17
N ALA A 10 6.42 -21.75 -9.37
CA ALA A 10 6.43 -20.52 -10.15
C ALA A 10 5.00 -20.09 -10.53
N ALA A 11 4.15 -21.03 -10.96
CA ALA A 11 2.75 -20.74 -11.25
C ALA A 11 1.99 -20.26 -9.99
N ALA A 12 2.26 -20.85 -8.83
CA ALA A 12 1.66 -20.42 -7.56
C ALA A 12 2.09 -19.01 -7.14
N ALA A 13 3.39 -18.72 -7.24
CA ALA A 13 3.93 -17.38 -6.97
C ALA A 13 3.32 -16.35 -7.92
N ASN A 14 3.27 -16.65 -9.23
CA ASN A 14 2.68 -15.77 -10.23
C ASN A 14 1.21 -15.47 -9.94
N ARG A 15 0.40 -16.49 -9.58
CA ARG A 15 -1.00 -16.28 -9.17
C ARG A 15 -1.09 -15.37 -7.95
N LEU A 16 -0.29 -15.62 -6.92
CA LEU A 16 -0.27 -14.81 -5.69
C LEU A 16 0.03 -13.35 -6.01
N HIS A 17 1.18 -13.08 -6.63
CA HIS A 17 1.62 -11.73 -6.94
C HIS A 17 0.63 -10.99 -7.85
N ALA A 18 0.21 -11.61 -8.97
CA ALA A 18 -0.69 -10.97 -9.93
C ALA A 18 -2.04 -10.61 -9.29
N ARG A 19 -2.64 -11.54 -8.53
CA ARG A 19 -3.95 -11.30 -7.88
C ARG A 19 -3.85 -10.23 -6.80
N THR A 20 -2.81 -10.27 -5.97
CA THR A 20 -2.65 -9.26 -4.91
C THR A 20 -2.32 -7.88 -5.47
N ALA A 21 -1.49 -7.78 -6.51
CA ALA A 21 -1.17 -6.51 -7.14
C ALA A 21 -2.41 -5.89 -7.80
N ALA A 22 -3.19 -6.68 -8.53
CA ALA A 22 -4.44 -6.22 -9.14
C ALA A 22 -5.48 -5.79 -8.08
N ALA A 23 -5.57 -6.52 -6.97
CA ALA A 23 -6.46 -6.16 -5.85
C ALA A 23 -6.02 -4.88 -5.14
N ALA A 24 -4.72 -4.73 -4.87
CA ALA A 24 -4.16 -3.51 -4.28
C ALA A 24 -4.35 -2.30 -5.20
N TYR A 25 -4.14 -2.46 -6.52
CA TYR A 25 -4.43 -1.42 -7.50
C TYR A 25 -5.89 -0.95 -7.45
N ARG A 26 -6.85 -1.89 -7.43
CA ARG A 26 -8.28 -1.57 -7.29
C ARG A 26 -8.61 -0.91 -5.96
N ALA A 27 -7.99 -1.36 -4.86
CA ALA A 27 -8.14 -0.76 -3.55
C ALA A 27 -7.68 0.69 -3.52
N LEU A 28 -6.52 0.99 -4.12
CA LEU A 28 -5.96 2.34 -4.21
C LEU A 28 -6.82 3.26 -5.08
N THR A 29 -7.14 2.81 -6.30
CA THR A 29 -7.92 3.62 -7.26
C THR A 29 -9.37 3.81 -6.82
N GLY A 30 -10.00 2.79 -6.25
CA GLY A 30 -11.33 2.89 -5.65
C GLY A 30 -11.38 3.81 -4.43
N ALA A 31 -10.25 4.01 -3.76
CA ALA A 31 -10.10 4.98 -2.67
C ALA A 31 -9.67 6.37 -3.18
N GLY A 32 -9.64 6.64 -4.49
CA GLY A 32 -9.34 7.97 -5.04
C GLY A 32 -7.86 8.23 -5.36
N ALA A 33 -6.98 7.25 -5.21
CA ALA A 33 -5.59 7.40 -5.66
C ALA A 33 -5.47 7.26 -7.19
N VAL A 34 -4.59 8.04 -7.81
CA VAL A 34 -4.24 7.88 -9.22
C VAL A 34 -3.06 6.92 -9.32
N CYS A 35 -3.25 5.76 -9.94
CA CYS A 35 -2.22 4.74 -10.09
C CYS A 35 -2.26 4.14 -11.50
N ARG A 36 -1.09 3.73 -12.01
CA ARG A 36 -1.02 2.89 -13.22
C ARG A 36 -1.33 1.44 -12.86
N PRO A 37 -2.04 0.68 -13.72
CA PRO A 37 -2.23 -0.75 -13.52
C PRO A 37 -0.88 -1.49 -13.44
N PRO A 38 -0.72 -2.46 -12.52
CA PRO A 38 0.50 -3.24 -12.42
C PRO A 38 0.67 -4.11 -13.66
N GLN A 39 1.85 -4.04 -14.29
CA GLN A 39 2.21 -4.88 -15.45
C GLN A 39 3.21 -5.98 -15.07
N ALA A 40 4.11 -5.67 -14.13
CA ALA A 40 5.14 -6.57 -13.62
C ALA A 40 5.67 -6.04 -12.28
N GLY A 41 6.42 -6.88 -11.57
CA GLY A 41 7.05 -6.52 -10.31
C GLY A 41 6.11 -6.53 -9.11
N PHE A 42 6.59 -5.96 -8.00
CA PHE A 42 5.94 -6.05 -6.70
C PHE A 42 5.55 -4.69 -6.12
N GLN A 43 5.70 -3.62 -6.89
CA GLN A 43 5.54 -2.25 -6.42
C GLN A 43 4.39 -1.57 -7.15
N LEU A 44 3.58 -0.81 -6.40
CA LEU A 44 2.65 0.18 -6.95
C LEU A 44 3.16 1.57 -6.63
N TYR A 45 2.88 2.52 -7.52
CA TYR A 45 3.36 3.89 -7.40
C TYR A 45 2.22 4.90 -7.53
N PRO A 46 1.26 4.91 -6.59
CA PRO A 46 0.12 5.81 -6.65
C PRO A 46 0.53 7.24 -6.30
N THR A 47 -0.21 8.19 -6.88
CA THR A 47 -0.30 9.58 -6.43
C THR A 47 -1.62 9.74 -5.69
N LEU A 48 -1.60 10.33 -4.50
CA LEU A 48 -2.80 10.54 -3.69
C LEU A 48 -3.10 12.03 -3.65
N GLU A 49 -4.31 12.42 -4.04
CA GLU A 49 -4.78 13.79 -3.81
C GLU A 49 -5.15 13.96 -2.33
N ALA A 50 -4.13 14.05 -1.48
CA ALA A 50 -4.26 14.24 -0.04
C ALA A 50 -4.02 15.72 0.30
N ALA A 51 -5.12 16.47 0.42
CA ALA A 51 -5.06 17.92 0.60
C ALA A 51 -4.14 18.30 1.78
N GLY A 52 -3.14 19.13 1.50
CA GLY A 52 -2.20 19.63 2.50
C GLY A 52 -1.06 18.68 2.88
N LEU A 53 -0.93 17.51 2.23
CA LEU A 53 0.21 16.61 2.41
C LEU A 53 1.16 16.64 1.23
N ASP A 54 2.45 16.81 1.52
CA ASP A 54 3.55 16.56 0.61
C ASP A 54 3.97 15.08 0.65
N ALA A 55 5.01 14.69 -0.10
CA ALA A 55 5.49 13.31 -0.14
C ALA A 55 6.03 12.80 1.21
N VAL A 56 6.52 13.68 2.08
CA VAL A 56 7.08 13.31 3.39
C VAL A 56 5.94 13.06 4.37
N GLY A 57 5.01 14.00 4.48
CA GLY A 57 3.81 13.85 5.32
C GLY A 57 2.98 12.64 4.88
N LEU A 58 2.84 12.42 3.57
CA LEU A 58 2.14 11.24 3.07
C LEU A 58 2.83 9.93 3.49
N GLU A 59 4.16 9.85 3.37
CA GLU A 59 4.94 8.70 3.82
C GLU A 59 4.71 8.42 5.30
N GLU A 60 4.82 9.44 6.17
CA GLU A 60 4.67 9.29 7.62
C GLU A 60 3.28 8.75 7.98
N ARG A 61 2.24 9.36 7.40
CA ARG A 61 0.84 9.00 7.67
C ARG A 61 0.52 7.59 7.22
N LEU A 62 0.93 7.20 6.01
CA LEU A 62 0.71 5.84 5.52
C LEU A 62 1.56 4.80 6.25
N THR A 63 2.81 5.14 6.59
CA THR A 63 3.69 4.25 7.37
C THR A 63 3.11 3.95 8.74
N ALA A 64 2.63 4.98 9.43
CA ALA A 64 1.96 4.83 10.72
C ALA A 64 0.68 4.01 10.61
N ALA A 65 -0.19 4.31 9.62
CA ALA A 65 -1.46 3.61 9.44
C ALA A 65 -1.30 2.12 9.08
N LEU A 66 -0.25 1.78 8.32
CA LEU A 66 -0.02 0.42 7.82
C LEU A 66 0.96 -0.39 8.66
N GLY A 67 1.59 0.22 9.67
CA GLY A 67 2.56 -0.42 10.55
C GLY A 67 3.82 -0.93 9.83
N ARG A 68 4.12 -0.39 8.64
CA ARG A 68 5.29 -0.72 7.83
C ARG A 68 5.67 0.48 6.98
N VAL A 69 6.96 0.62 6.66
CA VAL A 69 7.46 1.73 5.85
C VAL A 69 6.79 1.74 4.47
N VAL A 70 6.26 2.90 4.09
CA VAL A 70 5.71 3.19 2.76
C VAL A 70 6.46 4.38 2.18
N PRO A 71 7.59 4.16 1.48
CA PRO A 71 8.48 5.23 1.04
C PRO A 71 7.77 6.26 0.15
N GLY A 72 7.94 7.54 0.44
CA GLY A 72 7.52 8.65 -0.42
C GLY A 72 8.34 8.74 -1.70
N GLY A 73 7.74 9.31 -2.74
CA GLY A 73 8.38 9.44 -4.06
C GLY A 73 9.66 10.27 -4.05
N HIS A 74 9.74 11.24 -3.13
CA HIS A 74 10.92 12.07 -2.89
C HIS A 74 12.20 11.25 -2.62
N ARG A 75 12.08 10.03 -2.07
CA ARG A 75 13.22 9.12 -1.86
C ARG A 75 13.79 8.53 -3.15
N PHE A 76 13.05 8.65 -4.25
CA PHE A 76 13.42 8.16 -5.58
C PHE A 76 13.70 9.29 -6.56
N GLY A 77 13.76 10.54 -6.08
CA GLY A 77 14.05 11.72 -6.88
C GLY A 77 12.83 12.42 -7.47
N ASP A 78 11.61 12.04 -7.09
CA ASP A 78 10.42 12.82 -7.44
C ASP A 78 10.39 14.15 -6.67
N ASP A 79 9.58 15.08 -7.16
CA ASP A 79 9.30 16.33 -6.46
C ASP A 79 8.71 16.05 -5.05
N PRO A 80 9.34 16.53 -3.97
CA PRO A 80 8.79 16.39 -2.62
C PRO A 80 7.39 16.94 -2.44
N ALA A 81 6.97 17.93 -3.24
CA ALA A 81 5.62 18.48 -3.21
C ALA A 81 4.57 17.57 -3.88
N GLU A 82 4.99 16.59 -4.68
CA GLU A 82 4.08 15.62 -5.29
C GLU A 82 3.80 14.45 -4.34
N PRO A 83 2.54 14.23 -3.89
CA PRO A 83 2.17 13.22 -2.90
C PRO A 83 2.15 11.80 -3.50
N ARG A 84 3.33 11.32 -3.90
CA ARG A 84 3.60 9.99 -4.44
C ARG A 84 4.18 9.09 -3.37
N VAL A 85 3.83 7.81 -3.41
CA VAL A 85 4.43 6.78 -2.57
C VAL A 85 4.70 5.51 -3.36
N ARG A 86 5.63 4.69 -2.88
CA ARG A 86 5.89 3.34 -3.37
C ARG A 86 5.35 2.31 -2.39
N ILE A 87 4.43 1.48 -2.85
CA ILE A 87 3.77 0.46 -2.03
C ILE A 87 4.21 -0.92 -2.49
N ASP A 88 4.89 -1.64 -1.58
CA ASP A 88 5.22 -3.05 -1.78
C ASP A 88 3.98 -3.93 -1.55
N THR A 89 3.60 -4.66 -2.59
CA THR A 89 2.49 -5.62 -2.58
C THR A 89 2.87 -6.95 -1.92
N GLY A 90 4.16 -7.28 -1.82
CA GLY A 90 4.64 -8.47 -1.11
C GLY A 90 4.31 -8.44 0.38
N ALA A 91 4.27 -7.24 0.98
CA ALA A 91 3.85 -7.05 2.36
C ALA A 91 2.37 -7.46 2.63
N LEU A 92 1.55 -7.62 1.58
CA LEU A 92 0.17 -8.09 1.70
C LEU A 92 0.08 -9.61 1.89
N HIS A 93 1.16 -10.35 1.59
CA HIS A 93 1.14 -11.81 1.56
C HIS A 93 1.23 -12.45 2.95
N GLY A 94 1.67 -11.68 3.94
CA GLY A 94 1.87 -12.14 5.31
C GLY A 94 3.09 -11.49 5.97
N ARG A 95 3.04 -11.36 7.29
CA ARG A 95 4.14 -10.83 8.11
C ARG A 95 5.12 -11.95 8.49
N THR A 96 4.61 -13.18 8.61
CA THR A 96 5.42 -14.36 8.95
C THR A 96 5.61 -15.28 7.75
N GLU A 97 6.63 -16.14 7.82
CA GLU A 97 6.87 -17.15 6.78
C GLU A 97 5.68 -18.10 6.63
N ARG A 98 5.06 -18.51 7.74
CA ARG A 98 3.88 -19.38 7.73
C ARG A 98 2.70 -18.73 7.01
N GLU A 99 2.45 -17.44 7.24
CA GLU A 99 1.40 -16.69 6.56
C GLU A 99 1.69 -16.58 5.06
N ARG A 100 2.93 -16.27 4.68
CA ARG A 100 3.34 -16.19 3.25
C ARG A 100 3.20 -17.54 2.55
N ARG A 101 3.62 -18.64 3.17
CA ARG A 101 3.43 -20.00 2.66
C ARG A 101 1.95 -20.36 2.51
N THR A 102 1.11 -19.94 3.46
CA THR A 102 -0.34 -20.14 3.39
C THR A 102 -0.94 -19.40 2.20
N ALA A 103 -0.55 -18.14 1.99
CA ALA A 103 -1.00 -17.35 0.85
C ALA A 103 -0.52 -17.93 -0.49
N LEU A 104 0.72 -18.43 -0.54
CA LEU A 104 1.32 -19.05 -1.71
C LEU A 104 0.62 -20.36 -2.11
N ALA A 105 0.23 -21.18 -1.13
CA ALA A 105 -0.45 -22.45 -1.36
C ALA A 105 -1.93 -22.29 -1.73
N ALA A 106 -2.54 -21.13 -1.48
CA ALA A 106 -3.97 -20.90 -1.71
C ALA A 106 -4.32 -20.85 -3.21
N ALA A 107 -5.39 -21.55 -3.60
CA ALA A 107 -5.97 -21.40 -4.94
C ALA A 107 -6.56 -19.99 -5.13
N ASP A 108 -7.18 -19.45 -4.08
CA ASP A 108 -7.57 -18.03 -3.99
C ASP A 108 -6.80 -17.30 -2.87
N PRO A 109 -5.71 -16.61 -3.21
CA PRO A 109 -4.97 -15.80 -2.25
C PRO A 109 -5.76 -14.64 -1.63
N LEU A 110 -6.79 -14.11 -2.31
CA LEU A 110 -7.58 -12.99 -1.79
C LEU A 110 -8.60 -13.45 -0.75
N ALA A 111 -8.97 -14.74 -0.74
CA ALA A 111 -9.81 -15.34 0.28
C ALA A 111 -9.03 -15.66 1.58
N VAL A 112 -7.69 -15.60 1.55
CA VAL A 112 -6.86 -15.86 2.73
C VAL A 112 -7.05 -14.72 3.75
N PRO A 113 -7.41 -15.02 5.02
CA PRO A 113 -7.86 -13.98 5.96
C PRO A 113 -6.88 -12.83 6.19
N HIS A 114 -5.58 -13.11 6.34
CA HIS A 114 -4.57 -12.07 6.57
C HIS A 114 -4.30 -11.23 5.33
N VAL A 115 -4.40 -11.80 4.12
CA VAL A 115 -4.28 -11.06 2.86
C VAL A 115 -5.48 -10.12 2.69
N ALA A 116 -6.69 -10.63 2.91
CA ALA A 116 -7.91 -9.83 2.85
C ALA A 116 -7.90 -8.68 3.89
N ALA A 117 -7.40 -8.96 5.11
CA ALA A 117 -7.24 -7.94 6.14
C ALA A 117 -6.21 -6.87 5.74
N ALA A 118 -5.06 -7.26 5.17
CA ALA A 118 -4.04 -6.33 4.70
C ALA A 118 -4.55 -5.43 3.56
N LEU A 119 -5.36 -5.98 2.64
CA LEU A 119 -6.01 -5.20 1.59
C LEU A 119 -7.04 -4.21 2.14
N ARG A 120 -7.85 -4.62 3.12
CA ARG A 120 -8.78 -3.70 3.80
C ARG A 120 -8.03 -2.58 4.52
N ALA A 121 -6.95 -2.90 5.24
CA ALA A 121 -6.12 -1.90 5.91
C ALA A 121 -5.53 -0.90 4.91
N LEU A 122 -5.11 -1.37 3.73
CA LEU A 122 -4.66 -0.50 2.64
C LEU A 122 -5.77 0.44 2.15
N THR A 123 -6.96 -0.09 1.86
CA THR A 123 -8.12 0.73 1.44
C THR A 123 -8.47 1.78 2.49
N THR A 124 -8.55 1.38 3.77
CA THR A 124 -8.87 2.30 4.87
C THR A 124 -7.82 3.39 5.02
N ALA A 125 -6.53 3.02 5.00
CA ALA A 125 -5.43 3.98 5.16
C ALA A 125 -5.41 5.02 4.03
N VAL A 126 -5.63 4.60 2.79
CA VAL A 126 -5.68 5.52 1.64
C VAL A 126 -6.94 6.37 1.68
N GLY A 127 -8.11 5.77 1.88
CA GLY A 127 -9.39 6.48 1.91
C GLY A 127 -9.46 7.56 2.99
N ALA A 128 -8.78 7.36 4.13
CA ALA A 128 -8.68 8.36 5.19
C ALA A 128 -7.87 9.61 4.79
N LEU A 129 -7.05 9.53 3.74
CA LEU A 129 -6.19 10.62 3.26
C LEU A 129 -6.73 11.29 2.00
N THR A 130 -7.56 10.60 1.22
CA THR A 130 -8.14 11.08 -0.04
C THR A 130 -9.62 11.43 0.07
N GLY A 131 -10.26 11.12 1.20
CA GLY A 131 -11.66 11.45 1.48
C GLY A 131 -11.88 12.91 1.92
N PRO A 132 -13.13 13.41 1.91
CA PRO A 132 -13.47 14.79 2.27
C PRO A 132 -13.11 15.16 3.71
N ASP A 133 -13.04 14.18 4.62
CA ASP A 133 -12.67 14.39 6.03
C ASP A 133 -11.15 14.57 6.25
N ALA A 134 -10.32 14.35 5.23
CA ALA A 134 -8.87 14.49 5.33
C ALA A 134 -8.41 15.94 5.62
N VAL A 135 -9.29 16.92 5.37
CA VAL A 135 -8.99 18.36 5.48
C VAL A 135 -8.96 18.86 6.95
N SER A 136 -9.48 18.09 7.92
CA SER A 136 -9.64 18.58 9.31
C SER A 136 -8.43 18.35 10.24
N GLY A 137 -7.31 17.82 9.76
CA GLY A 137 -6.20 17.38 10.61
C GLY A 137 -5.18 18.45 11.06
N SER A 138 -5.23 19.70 10.58
CA SER A 138 -4.13 20.66 10.80
C SER A 138 -4.44 21.85 11.72
N ALA A 139 -5.58 21.89 12.41
CA ALA A 139 -5.96 23.09 13.20
C ALA A 139 -5.48 23.11 14.67
N ASP A 140 -4.99 22.00 15.24
CA ASP A 140 -4.71 21.92 16.69
C ASP A 140 -3.22 21.85 17.09
N ALA A 141 -2.34 22.60 16.41
CA ALA A 141 -0.91 22.66 16.79
C ALA A 141 -0.37 24.06 17.13
N GLU A 142 -1.15 25.14 17.03
CA GLU A 142 -0.66 26.49 17.36
C GLU A 142 -1.57 27.21 18.36
N SER A 143 -1.47 26.86 19.64
CA SER A 143 -1.89 27.74 20.75
C SER A 143 -1.46 27.19 22.13
N ARG A 144 -0.17 27.31 22.44
CA ARG A 144 0.35 27.66 23.79
C ARG A 144 1.67 28.40 23.55
N GLY A 145 1.69 29.71 23.33
CA GLY A 145 1.14 30.72 24.22
C GLY A 145 2.08 30.88 25.41
N GLY A 146 3.14 31.67 25.22
CA GLY A 146 4.02 32.10 26.30
C GLY A 146 3.30 32.97 27.32
N ALA A 147 3.77 32.89 28.57
CA ALA A 147 3.80 33.90 29.61
C ALA A 147 3.80 33.20 30.97
N ARG A 148 4.97 33.09 31.58
CA ARG A 148 5.29 33.58 32.94
C ARG A 148 6.75 33.33 33.26
#